data_AF-A0A9W5TY89-F1
#
_entry.id   AF-A0A9W5TY89-F1
#
_cell.length_a   1.000
_cell.length_b   1.000
_cell.length_c   1.000
_cell.angle_alpha   90.00
_cell.angle_beta   90.00
_cell.angle_gamma   90.00
#
_symmetry.space_group_name_H-M   'P 1'
#
loop_
_entity.id
_entity.type
_entity.pdbx_description
1 polymer ?
#
loop_
_entity_poly.entity_id
_entity_poly.type
_entity_poly.pdbx_seq_one_letter_code
_entity_poly.pdbx_strand_id
1 'polypeptide(L)' 'MENILEWSISNNLNLIEVCIIVQLEKAYPQTFSIEEMVSDTTGQQIVKKNMHSLVAKGFVEQRFDKYRIKDNTYGGK' A
#
# COMPACT_ATOMS: atom_id res chain seq x y z
N MET A 1 -10.98 9.37 -12.16
CA MET A 1 -9.82 8.95 -11.36
C MET A 1 -9.46 10.16 -10.54
N GLU A 2 -9.75 10.15 -9.24
CA GLU A 2 -9.21 11.21 -8.37
C GLU A 2 -7.69 11.21 -8.55
N ASN A 3 -7.10 12.40 -8.59
CA ASN A 3 -5.66 12.55 -8.76
C ASN A 3 -4.98 11.90 -7.55
N ILE A 4 -4.28 10.77 -7.74
CA ILE A 4 -3.62 10.03 -6.65
C ILE A 4 -2.65 10.91 -5.86
N LEU A 5 -2.11 11.96 -6.49
CA LEU A 5 -1.27 12.96 -5.82
C LEU A 5 -2.11 13.81 -4.85
N GLU A 6 -3.27 14.30 -5.25
CA GLU A 6 -4.15 15.08 -4.37
C GLU A 6 -4.70 14.22 -3.23
N TRP A 7 -5.08 12.98 -3.52
CA TRP A 7 -5.54 12.03 -2.52
C TRP A 7 -4.44 11.68 -1.51
N SER A 8 -3.21 11.44 -1.98
CA SER A 8 -2.08 11.12 -1.11
C SER A 8 -1.65 12.29 -0.23
N ILE A 9 -1.68 13.52 -0.75
CA ILE A 9 -1.44 14.74 0.04
C ILE A 9 -2.51 14.88 1.13
N SER A 10 -3.79 14.72 0.76
CA SER A 10 -4.92 14.83 1.70
C SER A 10 -4.87 13.79 2.83
N ASN A 11 -4.27 12.63 2.55
CA ASN A 11 -4.11 11.53 3.51
C ASN A 11 -2.71 11.49 4.16
N ASN A 12 -1.89 12.53 3.97
CA ASN A 12 -0.53 12.64 4.52
C ASN A 12 0.31 11.39 4.26
N LEU A 13 0.30 10.92 3.01
CA LEU A 13 1.12 9.79 2.57
C LEU A 13 2.47 10.27 2.05
N ASN A 14 3.51 9.53 2.38
CA ASN A 14 4.82 9.75 1.78
C ASN A 14 4.95 9.04 0.42
N LEU A 15 5.97 9.39 -0.36
CA LEU A 15 6.17 8.87 -1.71
C LEU A 15 6.24 7.32 -1.75
N ILE A 16 6.86 6.68 -0.76
CA ILE A 16 6.99 5.23 -0.71
C ILE A 16 5.63 4.58 -0.43
N GLU A 17 4.86 5.14 0.49
CA GLU A 17 3.48 4.71 0.75
C GLU A 17 2.62 4.80 -0.52
N VAL A 18 2.73 5.89 -1.28
CA VAL A 18 2.03 6.05 -2.56
C VAL A 18 2.47 4.99 -3.57
N CYS A 19 3.78 4.75 -3.72
CA CYS A 19 4.29 3.70 -4.60
C CYS A 19 3.76 2.31 -4.22
N ILE A 20 3.70 1.98 -2.92
CA ILE A 20 3.15 0.71 -2.44
C ILE A 20 1.68 0.58 -2.80
N ILE A 21 0.87 1.62 -2.56
CA ILE A 21 -0.55 1.62 -2.91
C ILE A 21 -0.74 1.37 -4.41
N VAL A 22 -0.02 2.09 -5.27
CA VAL A 22 -0.10 1.92 -6.73
C VAL A 22 0.22 0.49 -7.15
N GLN A 23 1.21 -0.15 -6.51
CA GLN A 23 1.55 -1.54 -6.83
C GLN A 23 0.47 -2.52 -6.37
N LEU A 24 -0.09 -2.33 -5.18
CA LEU A 24 -1.20 -3.16 -4.69
C LEU A 24 -2.47 -2.98 -5.53
N GLU A 25 -2.75 -1.77 -6.03
CA GLU A 25 -3.90 -1.50 -6.90
C GLU A 25 -3.80 -2.26 -8.23
N LYS A 26 -2.61 -2.23 -8.86
CA LYS A 26 -2.38 -2.93 -10.14
C LYS A 26 -2.67 -4.42 -10.07
N ALA A 27 -2.60 -4.98 -8.88
CA ALA A 27 -2.81 -6.38 -8.63
C ALA A 27 -3.95 -6.64 -7.64
N TYR A 28 -4.89 -5.69 -7.51
CA TYR A 28 -6.13 -5.93 -6.81
C TYR A 28 -6.99 -6.96 -7.60
N PRO A 29 -7.67 -7.93 -6.94
CA PRO A 29 -7.79 -8.15 -5.49
C PRO A 29 -6.76 -9.10 -4.88
N GLN A 30 -5.66 -9.41 -5.58
CA GLN A 30 -4.64 -10.35 -5.10
C GLN A 30 -3.85 -9.78 -3.91
N THR A 31 -3.26 -10.69 -3.12
CA THR A 31 -2.40 -10.36 -1.98
C THR A 31 -0.93 -10.59 -2.32
N PHE A 32 -0.04 -9.72 -1.84
CA PHE A 32 1.41 -9.79 -2.06
C PHE A 32 2.18 -9.84 -0.75
N SER A 33 3.21 -10.67 -0.70
CA SER A 33 4.25 -10.59 0.31
C SER A 33 5.21 -9.43 -0.02
N ILE A 34 6.01 -9.02 0.95
CA ILE A 34 6.97 -7.93 0.77
C ILE A 34 8.11 -8.38 -0.16
N GLU A 35 8.48 -9.64 -0.07
CA GLU A 35 9.49 -10.31 -0.89
C GLU A 35 9.07 -10.41 -2.37
N GLU A 36 7.76 -10.50 -2.64
CA GLU A 36 7.20 -10.44 -4.00
C GLU A 36 7.31 -9.03 -4.62
N MET A 37 7.38 -7.97 -3.78
CA MET A 37 7.52 -6.58 -4.26
C MET A 37 8.98 -6.16 -4.43
N VAL A 38 9.85 -6.55 -3.50
CA VAL A 38 11.24 -6.11 -3.44
C VAL A 38 12.13 -7.26 -2.99
N SER A 39 13.19 -7.53 -3.76
CA SER A 39 14.07 -8.67 -3.56
C SER A 39 15.19 -8.44 -2.56
N ASP A 40 15.60 -7.18 -2.34
CA ASP A 40 16.71 -6.86 -1.43
C ASP A 40 16.25 -6.58 0.01
N THR A 41 17.05 -7.00 0.98
CA THR A 41 16.71 -6.92 2.41
C THR A 41 16.47 -5.48 2.89
N THR A 42 17.25 -4.52 2.39
CA THR A 42 17.13 -3.11 2.80
C THR A 42 15.80 -2.53 2.31
N GLY A 43 15.47 -2.76 1.05
CA GLY A 43 14.20 -2.39 0.44
C GLY A 43 13.02 -3.06 1.14
N GLN A 44 13.13 -4.34 1.50
CA GLN A 44 12.10 -5.04 2.27
C GLN A 44 11.84 -4.39 3.63
N GLN A 45 12.88 -3.97 4.36
CA GLN A 45 12.69 -3.27 5.65
C GLN A 45 11.99 -1.92 5.47
N ILE A 46 12.33 -1.17 4.43
CA ILE A 46 11.70 0.11 4.09
C ILE A 46 10.23 -0.10 3.73
N VAL A 47 9.94 -1.07 2.85
CA VAL A 47 8.57 -1.41 2.45
C VAL A 47 7.78 -1.88 3.66
N LYS A 48 8.34 -2.75 4.51
CA LYS A 48 7.68 -3.24 5.73
C LYS A 48 7.23 -2.11 6.65
N LYS A 49 8.12 -1.14 6.92
CA LYS A 49 7.80 0.02 7.76
C LYS A 49 6.62 0.84 7.18
N ASN A 50 6.65 1.10 5.87
CA ASN A 50 5.59 1.86 5.21
C ASN A 50 4.29 1.07 5.07
N MET A 51 4.37 -0.25 4.85
CA MET A 51 3.21 -1.13 4.79
C MET A 51 2.48 -1.16 6.14
N HIS A 52 3.21 -1.27 7.26
CA HIS A 52 2.62 -1.17 8.59
C HIS A 52 1.91 0.18 8.80
N SER A 53 2.50 1.29 8.35
CA SER A 53 1.87 2.61 8.38
C SER A 53 0.57 2.64 7.57
N LEU A 54 0.57 2.09 6.36
CA LEU A 54 -0.62 1.99 5.51
C LEU A 54 -1.74 1.12 6.09
N VAL A 55 -1.37 0.03 6.77
CA VAL A 55 -2.33 -0.81 7.51
C VAL A 55 -2.94 -0.03 8.67
N ALA A 56 -2.12 0.70 9.45
CA ALA A 56 -2.60 1.53 10.54
C ALA A 56 -3.51 2.68 10.07
N LYS A 57 -3.23 3.25 8.89
CA LYS A 57 -4.07 4.26 8.23
C LYS A 57 -5.34 3.67 7.60
N GLY A 58 -5.45 2.34 7.51
CA GLY A 58 -6.64 1.64 7.01
C GLY A 58 -6.75 1.50 5.49
N PHE A 59 -5.69 1.80 4.74
CA PHE A 59 -5.66 1.70 3.27
C PHE A 59 -5.27 0.31 2.77
N VAL A 60 -4.53 -0.43 3.58
CA VAL A 60 -4.06 -1.78 3.28
C VAL A 60 -4.58 -2.73 4.35
N GLU A 61 -4.94 -3.93 3.93
CA GLU A 61 -5.28 -5.02 4.83
C GLU A 61 -4.15 -6.07 4.80
N GLN A 62 -3.79 -6.58 5.97
CA GLN A 62 -2.86 -7.68 6.12
C GLN A 62 -3.63 -8.99 6.31
N ARG A 63 -3.29 -10.00 5.52
CA ARG A 63 -3.76 -11.38 5.66
C ARG A 63 -2.54 -12.29 5.83
N PHE A 64 -2.34 -12.79 7.05
CA PHE A 64 -1.13 -13.54 7.40
C PHE A 64 0.14 -12.71 7.13
N ASP A 65 1.02 -13.20 6.26
CA ASP A 65 2.26 -12.56 5.81
C ASP A 65 2.10 -11.72 4.54
N LYS A 66 0.89 -11.65 3.97
CA LYS A 66 0.60 -10.93 2.72
C LYS A 66 -0.30 -9.72 2.93
N TYR A 67 -0.30 -8.83 1.95
CA TYR A 67 -0.98 -7.54 1.97
C TYR A 67 -1.81 -7.33 0.71
N ARG A 68 -2.95 -6.65 0.83
CA ARG A 68 -3.74 -6.17 -0.33
C ARG A 68 -4.33 -4.80 -0.04
N ILE A 69 -4.65 -4.05 -1.07
CA ILE A 69 -5.41 -2.82 -0.89
C ILE A 69 -6.83 -3.12 -0.40
N LYS A 70 -7.34 -2.28 0.49
CA LYS A 70 -8.71 -2.39 1.00
C LYS A 70 -9.70 -1.88 -0.05
N ASP A 71 -10.87 -2.53 -0.16
CA ASP A 71 -11.90 -2.21 -1.16
C ASP A 71 -12.35 -0.73 -1.17
N ASN A 72 -12.24 -0.05 -0.03
CA ASN A 72 -12.76 1.30 0.17
C ASN A 72 -11.66 2.37 0.22
N THR A 73 -10.43 2.06 -0.21
CA THR A 73 -9.28 2.98 -0.09
C THR A 73 -9.51 4.30 -0.84
N TYR A 74 -10.28 4.28 -1.93
CA TYR A 74 -10.69 5.48 -2.67
C TYR A 74 -12.21 5.62 -2.63
N GLY A 75 -12.75 6.13 -1.51
CA GLY A 75 -14.15 6.55 -1.41
C GLY A 75 -15.14 5.50 -1.93
N GLY A 76 -15.35 4.44 -1.15
CA GLY A 76 -16.48 3.54 -1.40
C GLY A 76 -17.77 4.37 -1.52
N LYS A 77 -18.47 4.21 -2.65
CA LYS A 77 -19.89 4.52 -2.74
C LYS A 77 -20.68 3.52 -1.91
#